data_AF-A0A662V081-F1
#
_entry.id   AF-A0A662V081-F1
#
_cell.length_a   1.000
_cell.length_b   1.000
_cell.length_c   1.000
_cell.angle_alpha   90.00
_cell.angle_beta   90.00
_cell.angle_gamma   90.00
#
_symmetry.space_group_name_H-M   'P 1'
#
loop_
_entity.id
_entity.type
_entity.pdbx_description
1 polymer ?
#
loop_
_entity_poly.entity_id
_entity_poly.type
_entity_poly.pdbx_seq_one_letter_code
_entity_poly.pdbx_strand_id
1 'polypeptide(L)'
;MTIWVENGLDQDVVIQVKGNRVESCDGAINVGSSFTVSAGSNDARTLTPDTSGWLPYIMVEVSCPAAPTSGSLTVYLVKTKDEQPKLVDALEIRDTNVHSPDTDPSKVFIQEW
;
A
#
# COMPACT_ATOMS: atom_id res chain seq x y z
N MET A 1 2.58 -3.30 -13.41
CA MET A 1 2.24 -3.99 -12.14
C MET A 1 0.88 -3.50 -11.67
N THR A 2 0.23 -4.23 -10.78
CA THR A 2 -1.04 -3.81 -10.18
C THR A 2 -0.94 -3.85 -8.66
N ILE A 3 -1.34 -2.75 -8.02
CA ILE A 3 -1.58 -2.73 -6.58
C ILE A 3 -2.98 -3.27 -6.35
N TRP A 4 -3.08 -4.43 -5.70
CA TRP A 4 -4.36 -5.02 -5.29
C TRP A 4 -4.55 -4.83 -3.80
N VAL A 5 -5.70 -4.28 -3.41
CA VAL A 5 -6.01 -3.95 -2.02
C VAL A 5 -7.20 -4.76 -1.55
N GLU A 6 -7.03 -5.42 -0.41
CA GLU A 6 -8.08 -6.13 0.31
C GLU A 6 -8.32 -5.39 1.63
N ASN A 7 -9.35 -4.54 1.66
CA ASN A 7 -9.71 -3.82 2.86
C ASN A 7 -10.75 -4.61 3.67
N GLY A 8 -10.27 -5.42 4.61
CA GLY A 8 -11.12 -6.12 5.58
C GLY A 8 -11.52 -5.28 6.79
N LEU A 9 -11.09 -4.01 6.88
CA LEU A 9 -11.43 -3.12 7.99
C LEU A 9 -12.89 -2.65 7.91
N ASP A 10 -13.42 -2.22 9.05
CA ASP A 10 -14.75 -1.60 9.17
C ASP A 10 -14.77 -0.09 8.87
N GLN A 11 -13.66 0.45 8.34
CA GLN A 11 -13.52 1.82 7.90
C GLN A 11 -12.85 1.89 6.52
N ASP A 12 -13.07 3.00 5.84
CA ASP A 12 -12.38 3.32 4.60
C ASP A 12 -10.87 3.47 4.85
N VAL A 13 -10.07 3.04 3.87
CA VAL A 13 -8.61 3.21 3.89
C VAL A 13 -8.16 4.06 2.71
N VAL A 14 -7.26 5.00 2.97
CA VAL A 14 -6.58 5.79 1.95
C VAL A 14 -5.22 5.15 1.69
N ILE A 15 -4.95 4.85 0.42
CA ILE A 15 -3.69 4.26 -0.05
C ILE A 15 -2.94 5.29 -0.87
N GLN A 16 -1.70 5.58 -0.48
CA GLN A 16 -0.75 6.35 -1.28
C GLN A 16 0.40 5.44 -1.71
N VAL A 17 0.54 5.23 -3.02
CA VAL A 17 1.68 4.50 -3.57
C VAL A 17 2.92 5.40 -3.54
N LYS A 18 4.04 4.81 -3.16
CA LYS A 18 5.35 5.44 -3.06
C LYS A 18 6.37 4.66 -3.90
N GLY A 19 7.30 5.38 -4.53
CA GLY A 19 8.40 4.79 -5.30
C GLY A 19 9.75 5.40 -4.93
N ASN A 20 10.82 4.61 -5.02
CA ASN A 20 12.18 5.06 -4.78
C ASN A 20 13.20 4.34 -5.70
N ARG A 21 14.38 4.96 -5.86
CA ARG A 21 15.53 4.41 -6.58
C ARG A 21 16.39 3.47 -5.73
N VAL A 22 16.20 3.48 -4.40
CA VAL A 22 16.87 2.61 -3.41
C VAL A 22 15.81 1.99 -2.49
N GLU A 23 16.15 0.88 -1.84
CA GLU A 23 15.30 0.19 -0.86
C GLU A 23 15.20 0.98 0.46
N SER A 24 14.52 2.14 0.43
CA SER A 24 14.31 2.99 1.62
C SER A 24 13.08 3.87 1.46
N CYS A 25 12.48 4.27 2.59
CA CYS A 25 11.47 5.33 2.65
C CYS A 25 12.09 6.73 2.46
N ASP A 26 13.39 6.89 2.76
CA ASP A 26 14.08 8.17 2.65
C ASP A 26 14.13 8.66 1.20
N GLY A 27 13.53 9.82 0.95
CA GLY A 27 13.43 10.42 -0.38
C GLY A 27 12.46 9.69 -1.32
N ALA A 28 11.63 8.76 -0.81
CA ALA A 28 10.57 8.15 -1.60
C ALA A 28 9.53 9.19 -2.02
N ILE A 29 9.07 9.10 -3.26
CA ILE A 29 8.13 10.05 -3.85
C ILE A 29 6.77 9.41 -4.08
N ASN A 30 5.72 10.24 -4.09
CA ASN A 30 4.37 9.78 -4.43
C ASN A 30 4.32 9.36 -5.90
N VAL A 31 3.79 8.15 -6.13
CA VAL A 31 3.50 7.61 -7.46
C VAL A 31 2.01 7.78 -7.71
N GLY A 32 1.66 8.71 -8.60
CA GLY A 32 0.27 9.10 -8.84
C GLY A 32 -0.42 9.69 -7.61
N SER A 33 -1.75 9.79 -7.69
CA SER A 33 -2.59 10.27 -6.59
C SER A 33 -2.97 9.14 -5.64
N SER A 34 -3.21 9.47 -4.37
CA SER A 34 -3.85 8.56 -3.43
C SER A 34 -5.27 8.21 -3.87
N PHE A 35 -5.77 7.08 -3.37
CA PHE A 35 -7.12 6.60 -3.61
C PHE A 35 -7.70 5.94 -2.37
N THR A 36 -9.03 5.98 -2.25
CA THR A 36 -9.76 5.39 -1.12
C THR A 36 -10.34 4.03 -1.51
N VAL A 37 -10.17 3.04 -0.65
CA VAL A 37 -10.82 1.73 -0.74
C VAL A 37 -11.83 1.64 0.39
N SER A 38 -13.10 1.43 0.04
CA SER A 38 -14.19 1.43 1.03
C SER A 38 -14.06 0.29 2.03
N ALA A 39 -14.63 0.46 3.22
CA ALA A 39 -14.71 -0.57 4.26
C ALA A 39 -15.23 -1.91 3.70
N GLY A 40 -14.60 -3.02 4.06
CA GLY A 40 -15.01 -4.37 3.66
C GLY A 40 -14.99 -4.63 2.15
N SER A 41 -14.21 -3.88 1.36
CA SER A 41 -14.18 -3.97 -0.11
C SER A 41 -12.77 -4.11 -0.66
N ASN A 42 -12.69 -4.45 -1.95
CA ASN A 42 -11.44 -4.59 -2.67
C ASN A 42 -11.38 -3.57 -3.81
N ASP A 43 -10.21 -3.04 -4.10
CA ASP A 43 -9.95 -2.19 -5.28
C ASP A 43 -8.55 -2.50 -5.84
N ALA A 44 -8.30 -2.07 -7.08
CA ALA A 44 -7.04 -2.27 -7.75
C ALA A 44 -6.60 -1.05 -8.56
N ARG A 45 -5.29 -0.76 -8.52
CA ARG A 45 -4.68 0.28 -9.36
C ARG A 45 -3.49 -0.26 -10.12
N THR A 46 -3.56 -0.19 -11.44
CA THR A 46 -2.44 -0.57 -12.31
C THR A 46 -1.49 0.60 -12.48
N LEU A 47 -0.22 0.35 -12.20
CA LEU A 47 0.88 1.27 -12.45
C LEU A 47 1.56 0.92 -13.76
N THR A 48 1.77 1.94 -14.57
CA THR A 48 2.51 1.85 -15.83
C THR A 48 3.80 2.66 -15.71
N PRO A 49 4.84 2.36 -16.51
CA PRO A 49 6.06 3.18 -16.54
C PRO A 49 5.80 4.67 -16.78
N ASP A 50 4.76 5.00 -17.56
CA ASP A 50 4.39 6.39 -17.83
C ASP A 50 3.83 7.11 -16.59
N THR A 51 3.25 6.38 -15.63
CA THR A 51 2.67 6.97 -14.41
C THR A 51 3.56 6.87 -13.18
N SER A 52 4.44 5.86 -13.14
CA SER A 52 5.31 5.58 -11.99
C SER A 52 6.79 5.88 -12.23
N GLY A 53 7.17 6.16 -13.48
CA GLY A 53 8.56 6.21 -13.91
C GLY A 53 9.17 4.82 -13.97
N TRP A 54 10.49 4.72 -13.75
CA TRP A 54 11.23 3.47 -13.64
C TRP A 54 11.83 3.36 -12.23
N LEU A 55 10.96 3.44 -11.21
CA LEU A 55 11.36 3.39 -9.81
C LEU A 55 11.37 1.93 -9.33
N PRO A 56 12.55 1.32 -9.10
CA PRO A 56 12.66 -0.10 -8.83
C PRO A 56 12.09 -0.53 -7.48
N TYR A 57 11.89 0.36 -6.51
CA TYR A 57 11.36 0.01 -5.20
C TYR A 57 10.01 0.67 -4.97
N ILE A 58 9.00 -0.13 -4.68
CA ILE A 58 7.60 0.27 -4.47
C ILE A 58 7.19 -0.04 -3.03
N MET A 59 6.44 0.88 -2.44
CA MET A 59 5.84 0.73 -1.12
C MET A 59 4.51 1.49 -1.06
N VAL A 60 3.78 1.35 0.04
CA VAL A 60 2.55 2.11 0.29
C VAL A 60 2.60 2.78 1.65
N GLU A 61 2.03 3.98 1.70
CA GLU A 61 1.55 4.59 2.93
C GLU A 61 0.04 4.37 3.01
N VAL A 62 -0.43 3.98 4.19
CA VAL A 62 -1.85 3.70 4.42
C VAL A 62 -2.35 4.49 5.63
N SER A 63 -3.56 5.02 5.56
CA SER A 63 -4.19 5.70 6.68
C SER A 63 -5.72 5.58 6.60
N CYS A 64 -6.39 5.73 7.74
CA CYS A 64 -7.85 5.68 7.82
C CYS A 64 -8.40 7.04 8.26
N PRO A 65 -9.45 7.59 7.60
CA PRO A 65 -10.07 8.85 8.01
C PRO A 65 -10.72 8.77 9.41
N ALA A 66 -11.11 7.57 9.83
CA ALA A 66 -11.60 7.25 11.16
C ALA A 66 -10.92 5.96 11.64
N ALA A 67 -10.63 5.87 12.94
CA ALA A 67 -9.96 4.71 13.51
C ALA A 67 -10.83 3.43 13.34
N PRO A 68 -10.34 2.40 12.63
CA PRO A 68 -11.05 1.13 12.54
C PRO A 68 -11.13 0.42 13.89
N THR A 69 -12.20 -0.36 14.10
CA THR A 69 -12.37 -1.12 15.34
C THR A 69 -12.17 -2.63 15.15
N SER A 70 -12.20 -3.09 13.90
CA SER A 70 -12.07 -4.50 13.56
C SER A 70 -11.47 -4.70 12.17
N GLY A 71 -11.07 -5.94 11.89
CA GLY A 71 -10.52 -6.34 10.59
C GLY A 71 -9.05 -6.02 10.40
N SER A 72 -8.58 -6.25 9.17
CA SER A 72 -7.19 -6.06 8.74
C SER A 72 -7.09 -5.65 7.28
N LEU A 73 -6.02 -4.94 6.93
CA LEU A 73 -5.67 -4.57 5.56
C LEU A 73 -4.59 -5.50 5.00
N THR A 74 -4.76 -5.95 3.76
CA THR A 74 -3.69 -6.62 3.00
C THR A 74 -3.55 -5.95 1.63
N VAL A 75 -2.31 -5.70 1.21
CA VAL A 75 -2.00 -5.07 -0.07
C VAL A 75 -0.96 -5.91 -0.80
N TYR A 76 -1.20 -6.22 -2.06
CA TYR A 76 -0.31 -6.99 -2.92
C TYR A 76 0.23 -6.12 -4.04
N LEU A 77 1.49 -6.35 -4.38
CA LEU A 77 2.11 -5.92 -5.62
C LEU A 77 2.03 -7.07 -6.62
N VAL A 78 1.04 -7.04 -7.51
CA VAL A 78 0.82 -8.08 -8.52
C VAL A 78 1.63 -7.79 -9.77
N LYS A 79 2.59 -8.66 -10.08
CA LYS A 79 3.40 -8.60 -11.32
C LYS A 79 3.00 -9.67 -12.31
N THR A 80 2.88 -10.91 -11.82
CA THR A 80 2.44 -12.07 -12.58
C THR A 80 1.56 -12.95 -11.69
N LYS A 81 1.04 -14.09 -12.20
CA LYS A 81 0.25 -14.99 -11.35
C LYS A 81 1.07 -15.54 -10.17
N ASP A 82 2.36 -15.77 -10.38
CA ASP A 82 3.25 -16.44 -9.42
C ASP A 82 4.05 -15.43 -8.56
N GLU A 83 4.11 -14.17 -8.99
CA GLU A 83 4.85 -13.10 -8.32
C GLU A 83 3.89 -12.00 -7.86
N GLN A 84 3.44 -12.15 -6.61
CA GLN A 84 2.50 -11.24 -5.94
C GLN A 84 2.95 -10.94 -4.50
N PRO A 85 4.14 -10.36 -4.28
CA PRO A 85 4.60 -10.04 -2.93
C PRO A 85 3.65 -9.08 -2.21
N LYS A 86 3.60 -9.18 -0.89
CA LYS A 86 2.80 -8.28 -0.05
C LYS A 86 3.56 -6.98 0.19
N LEU A 87 2.84 -5.87 0.04
CA LEU A 87 3.24 -4.54 0.50
C LEU A 87 2.70 -4.26 1.90
N VAL A 88 1.55 -4.84 2.24
CA VAL A 88 0.97 -4.84 3.59
C VAL A 88 0.46 -6.24 3.91
N ASP A 89 0.80 -6.79 5.07
CA ASP A 89 0.42 -8.15 5.48
C ASP A 89 -0.49 -8.18 6.72
N ALA A 90 -1.80 -8.24 6.49
CA ALA A 90 -2.82 -8.34 7.55
C ALA A 90 -2.57 -7.32 8.67
N LEU A 91 -2.46 -6.03 8.31
CA LEU A 91 -2.26 -4.94 9.24
C LEU A 91 -3.58 -4.57 9.92
N GLU A 92 -3.60 -4.65 11.24
CA GLU A 92 -4.73 -4.27 12.08
C GLU A 92 -4.62 -2.80 12.49
N ILE A 93 -5.17 -1.90 11.67
CA ILE A 93 -5.17 -0.46 11.96
C ILE A 93 -6.21 -0.17 13.05
N ARG A 94 -5.82 0.61 14.08
CA ARG A 94 -6.68 0.99 15.22
C ARG A 94 -6.61 2.48 15.55
N ASP A 95 -6.01 3.26 14.68
CA ASP A 95 -5.87 4.70 14.80
C ASP A 95 -6.02 5.39 13.44
N THR A 96 -5.73 6.69 13.38
CA THR A 96 -5.79 7.50 12.16
C THR A 96 -4.42 7.95 11.68
N ASN A 97 -3.34 7.36 12.20
CA ASN A 97 -1.99 7.68 11.82
C ASN A 97 -1.70 7.15 10.41
N VAL A 98 -0.56 7.59 9.87
CA VAL A 98 -0.01 7.01 8.64
C VAL A 98 0.85 5.82 9.03
N HIS A 99 0.57 4.68 8.40
CA HIS A 99 1.36 3.47 8.51
C HIS A 99 2.21 3.29 7.26
N SER A 100 3.50 3.02 7.45
CA SER A 100 4.52 2.86 6.40
C SER A 100 5.54 1.78 6.82
N PRO A 101 6.50 1.41 5.95
CA PRO A 101 7.58 0.51 6.35
C PRO A 101 8.40 1.00 7.56
N ASP A 102 8.46 2.31 7.82
CA ASP A 102 9.24 2.85 8.95
C ASP A 102 8.47 2.74 10.27
N THR A 103 7.16 2.95 10.25
CA THR A 103 6.31 2.88 11.46
C THR A 103 5.90 1.46 11.78
N ASP A 104 5.72 0.61 10.76
CA ASP A 104 5.18 -0.74 10.87
C ASP A 104 6.03 -1.78 10.10
N PRO A 105 7.36 -1.88 10.36
CA PRO A 105 8.30 -2.67 9.53
C PRO A 105 8.04 -4.18 9.53
N SER A 106 7.24 -4.69 10.47
CA SER A 106 6.86 -6.11 10.50
C SER A 106 5.64 -6.44 9.65
N LYS A 107 4.96 -5.41 9.12
CA LYS A 107 3.65 -5.51 8.48
C LYS A 107 3.55 -4.75 7.17
N VAL A 108 4.40 -3.75 6.94
CA VAL A 108 4.44 -2.95 5.72
C VAL A 108 5.84 -3.07 5.13
N PHE A 109 5.93 -3.37 3.83
CA PHE A 109 7.17 -3.76 3.17
C PHE A 109 7.46 -2.93 1.94
N ILE A 110 8.76 -2.75 1.67
CA ILE A 110 9.28 -2.29 0.39
C ILE A 110 9.46 -3.52 -0.50
N GLN A 111 9.02 -3.44 -1.75
CA GLN A 111 9.17 -4.53 -2.72
C GLN A 111 9.76 -4.01 -4.02
N GLU A 112 10.56 -4.84 -4.68
CA GLU A 112 11.08 -4.52 -6.00
C GLU A 112 9.96 -4.57 -7.05
N TRP A 113 10.03 -3.68 -8.06
CA TRP A 113 9.10 -3.59 -9.18
C TRP A 113 8.95 -4.90 -9.91
#